data_AF-A0A1V5S580-F1
#
_entry.id   AF-A0A1V5S580-F1
#
_cell.length_a   1.000
_cell.length_b   1.000
_cell.length_c   1.000
_cell.angle_alpha   90.00
_cell.angle_beta   90.00
_cell.angle_gamma   90.00
#
_symmetry.space_group_name_H-M   'P 1'
#
loop_
_entity.id
_entity.type
_entity.pdbx_description
1 polymer ?
#
loop_
_entity_poly.entity_id
_entity_poly.type
_entity_poly.pdbx_seq_one_letter_code
_entity_poly.pdbx_strand_id
1 'polypeptide(L)'
;MLNVKLDFNTVGDSVTDDTDALQNALDALKDGGELFFPAGIYRTTACLIFYSNQHLIFEEGAVLLRGNKDLEQRYILANHTTPGKGGYSSCENVLIDGACFDGNAQIELCTTLLNTCHAKNITIRNCLFRNGCLWHYIEINSSKNVLVDACTFDSSYSTDSEKGEQVQLDLARTGSYGPIMDNSGKEVEFMPDETVCRDIEIKNCRFYGYGHAPAIGNHANAPHHHVKIHHNTFIGSFGRRGAIDFVDMMTDIEAFDNEYGD
;
A
#
# COMPACT_ATOMS: atom_id res chain seq x y z
N MET A 1 -2.92 22.29 -8.08
CA MET A 1 -3.59 20.99 -8.17
C MET A 1 -3.74 20.63 -9.65
N LEU A 2 -3.25 19.47 -10.06
CA LEU A 2 -3.49 18.91 -11.40
C LEU A 2 -4.61 17.87 -11.32
N ASN A 3 -5.31 17.63 -12.43
CA ASN A 3 -6.40 16.68 -12.55
C ASN A 3 -6.05 15.62 -13.59
N VAL A 4 -6.07 14.34 -13.19
CA VAL A 4 -5.67 13.23 -14.08
C VAL A 4 -6.50 13.11 -15.35
N LYS A 5 -7.79 13.51 -15.34
CA LYS A 5 -8.65 13.48 -16.52
C LYS A 5 -8.45 14.69 -17.41
N LEU A 6 -8.51 15.90 -16.83
CA LEU A 6 -8.46 17.15 -17.59
C LEU A 6 -7.06 17.45 -18.14
N ASP A 7 -6.02 17.15 -17.38
CA ASP A 7 -4.65 17.56 -17.71
C ASP A 7 -3.84 16.42 -18.38
N PHE A 8 -4.21 15.15 -18.13
CA PHE A 8 -3.46 13.98 -18.60
C PHE A 8 -4.27 13.00 -19.45
N ASN A 9 -5.54 13.30 -19.73
CA ASN A 9 -6.44 12.50 -20.58
C ASN A 9 -6.62 11.05 -20.13
N THR A 10 -6.54 10.78 -18.82
CA THR A 10 -7.00 9.49 -18.29
C THR A 10 -8.49 9.29 -18.57
N VAL A 11 -8.90 8.07 -18.87
CA VAL A 11 -10.27 7.75 -19.26
C VAL A 11 -11.09 7.32 -18.04
N GLY A 12 -10.57 6.42 -17.21
CA GLY A 12 -11.23 5.95 -16.01
C GLY A 12 -12.50 5.13 -16.28
N ASP A 13 -12.51 4.30 -17.33
CA ASP A 13 -13.65 3.51 -17.80
C ASP A 13 -13.55 2.00 -17.46
N SER A 14 -12.61 1.60 -16.61
CA SER A 14 -12.23 0.22 -16.24
C SER A 14 -11.59 -0.63 -17.34
N VAL A 15 -11.50 -0.13 -18.58
CA VAL A 15 -11.05 -0.90 -19.75
C VAL A 15 -9.76 -0.33 -20.32
N THR A 16 -9.74 0.97 -20.57
CA THR A 16 -8.59 1.68 -21.10
C THR A 16 -7.43 1.58 -20.12
N ASP A 17 -6.24 1.31 -20.66
CA ASP A 17 -5.03 1.34 -19.87
C ASP A 17 -4.60 2.79 -19.61
N ASP A 18 -4.81 3.26 -18.39
CA ASP A 18 -4.48 4.63 -17.98
C ASP A 18 -3.05 4.75 -17.42
N THR A 19 -2.24 3.68 -17.45
CA THR A 19 -0.92 3.62 -16.79
C THR A 19 -0.02 4.79 -17.16
N ASP A 20 0.23 5.02 -18.46
CA ASP A 20 1.16 6.08 -18.88
C ASP A 20 0.60 7.47 -18.59
N ALA A 21 -0.71 7.68 -18.75
CA ALA A 21 -1.34 8.96 -18.45
C ALA A 21 -1.27 9.29 -16.95
N LEU A 22 -1.50 8.31 -16.08
CA LEU A 22 -1.38 8.46 -14.63
C LEU A 22 0.07 8.65 -14.18
N GLN A 23 1.02 7.89 -14.76
CA GLN A 23 2.42 8.07 -14.42
C GLN A 23 2.91 9.46 -14.85
N ASN A 24 2.55 9.93 -16.05
CA ASN A 24 2.86 11.30 -16.47
C ASN A 24 2.29 12.36 -15.51
N ALA A 25 1.12 12.09 -14.91
CA ALA A 25 0.52 12.97 -13.93
C ALA A 25 1.30 13.03 -12.61
N LEU A 26 1.82 11.89 -12.14
CA LEU A 26 2.71 11.80 -10.98
C LEU A 26 4.06 12.47 -11.27
N ASP A 27 4.62 12.25 -12.46
CA ASP A 27 5.92 12.80 -12.89
C ASP A 27 5.88 14.33 -13.01
N ALA A 28 4.76 14.88 -13.48
CA ALA A 28 4.55 16.32 -13.56
C ALA A 28 4.59 17.02 -12.19
N LEU A 29 4.42 16.26 -11.10
CA LEU A 29 4.45 16.73 -9.71
C LEU A 29 5.62 16.11 -8.93
N LYS A 30 6.70 15.68 -9.59
CA LYS A 30 7.87 15.07 -8.91
C LYS A 30 8.53 15.97 -7.85
N ASP A 31 8.37 17.29 -8.01
CA ASP A 31 8.87 18.31 -7.07
C ASP A 31 7.83 18.67 -5.98
N GLY A 32 6.70 17.95 -5.95
CA GLY A 32 5.60 18.12 -5.02
C GLY A 32 4.36 18.79 -5.63
N GLY A 33 3.24 18.68 -4.91
CA GLY A 33 1.96 19.29 -5.26
C GLY A 33 0.78 18.33 -5.10
N GLU A 34 -0.40 18.81 -5.48
CA GLU A 34 -1.64 18.05 -5.32
C GLU A 34 -2.08 17.48 -6.67
N LEU A 35 -2.35 16.17 -6.70
CA LEU A 35 -2.93 15.46 -7.83
C LEU A 35 -4.33 14.99 -7.47
N PHE A 36 -5.32 15.43 -8.25
CA PHE A 36 -6.71 15.09 -8.05
C PHE A 36 -7.16 14.00 -9.02
N PHE A 37 -7.83 12.99 -8.47
CA PHE A 37 -8.42 11.85 -9.17
C PHE A 37 -9.95 11.97 -9.07
N PRO A 38 -10.64 12.46 -10.12
CA PRO A 38 -12.10 12.44 -10.17
C PRO A 38 -12.64 11.01 -10.12
N ALA A 39 -13.94 10.87 -9.87
CA ALA A 39 -14.60 9.56 -9.94
C ALA A 39 -14.33 8.86 -11.29
N GLY A 40 -14.05 7.55 -11.24
CA GLY A 40 -13.64 6.76 -12.39
C GLY A 40 -12.86 5.51 -11.99
N ILE A 41 -12.84 4.50 -12.84
CA ILE A 41 -12.09 3.27 -12.62
C ILE A 41 -10.88 3.27 -13.54
N TYR A 42 -9.73 3.61 -12.97
CA TYR A 42 -8.47 3.79 -13.66
C TYR A 42 -7.72 2.46 -13.69
N ARG A 43 -7.81 1.75 -14.81
CA ARG A 43 -7.12 0.46 -14.99
C ARG A 43 -5.64 0.73 -15.27
N THR A 44 -4.75 0.06 -14.53
CA THR A 44 -3.30 0.16 -14.72
C THR A 44 -2.66 -1.21 -14.92
N THR A 45 -1.65 -1.30 -15.79
CA THR A 45 -0.93 -2.54 -16.12
C THR A 45 0.52 -2.55 -15.64
N ALA A 46 1.01 -1.48 -15.03
CA ALA A 46 2.29 -1.41 -14.34
C ALA A 46 2.15 -0.73 -12.97
N CYS A 47 3.22 -0.76 -12.18
CA CYS A 47 3.25 -0.01 -10.92
C CYS A 47 3.33 1.49 -11.21
N LEU A 48 2.46 2.27 -10.58
CA LEU A 48 2.58 3.71 -10.53
C LEU A 48 3.59 4.11 -9.46
N ILE A 49 4.40 5.13 -9.74
CA ILE A 49 5.48 5.62 -8.87
C ILE A 49 5.16 7.04 -8.41
N PHE A 50 4.93 7.22 -7.11
CA PHE A 50 4.72 8.55 -6.50
C PHE A 50 6.01 9.12 -5.89
N TYR A 51 6.04 10.45 -5.73
CA TYR A 51 7.21 11.19 -5.29
C TYR A 51 6.97 11.94 -3.97
N SER A 52 8.03 12.50 -3.40
CA SER A 52 7.94 13.33 -2.19
C SER A 52 7.03 14.55 -2.38
N ASN A 53 6.45 15.01 -1.28
CA ASN A 53 5.63 16.22 -1.19
C ASN A 53 4.38 16.19 -2.08
N GLN A 54 3.87 14.98 -2.38
CA GLN A 54 2.67 14.78 -3.18
C GLN A 54 1.45 14.53 -2.30
N HIS A 55 0.34 15.19 -2.63
CA HIS A 55 -0.98 14.86 -2.09
C HIS A 55 -1.84 14.27 -3.21
N LEU A 56 -2.12 12.97 -3.11
CA LEU A 56 -2.98 12.25 -4.03
C LEU A 56 -4.40 12.22 -3.46
N ILE A 57 -5.28 13.03 -4.05
CA ILE A 57 -6.65 13.26 -3.56
C ILE A 57 -7.63 12.57 -4.49
N PHE A 58 -8.34 11.58 -3.97
CA PHE A 58 -9.29 10.76 -4.71
C PHE A 58 -10.71 11.16 -4.33
N GLU A 59 -11.51 11.49 -5.34
CA GLU A 59 -12.95 11.66 -5.18
C GLU A 59 -13.62 10.31 -4.89
N GLU A 60 -14.77 10.33 -4.20
CA GLU A 60 -15.58 9.14 -4.01
C GLU A 60 -15.88 8.46 -5.36
N GLY A 61 -15.58 7.17 -5.45
CA GLY A 61 -15.71 6.39 -6.69
C GLY A 61 -14.48 6.42 -7.61
N ALA A 62 -13.38 7.06 -7.22
CA ALA A 62 -12.09 6.91 -7.89
C ALA A 62 -11.40 5.59 -7.47
N VAL A 63 -11.13 4.71 -8.44
CA VAL A 63 -10.57 3.37 -8.23
C VAL A 63 -9.28 3.22 -9.02
N LEU A 64 -8.21 2.78 -8.38
CA LEU A 64 -7.04 2.22 -9.05
C LEU A 64 -7.23 0.71 -9.20
N LEU A 65 -7.44 0.25 -10.42
CA LEU A 65 -7.77 -1.13 -10.75
C LEU A 65 -6.57 -1.84 -11.37
N ARG A 66 -6.15 -2.96 -10.78
CA ARG A 66 -5.14 -3.84 -11.39
C ARG A 66 -5.63 -4.37 -12.74
N GLY A 67 -4.80 -4.20 -13.76
CA GLY A 67 -5.10 -4.52 -15.14
C GLY A 67 -4.16 -5.54 -15.77
N ASN A 68 -2.99 -5.81 -15.17
CA ASN A 68 -2.02 -6.79 -15.68
C ASN A 68 -2.31 -8.20 -15.15
N LYS A 69 -2.32 -9.18 -16.05
CA LYS A 69 -2.57 -10.60 -15.75
C LYS A 69 -1.29 -11.42 -15.62
N ASP A 70 -0.14 -10.75 -15.53
CA ASP A 70 1.17 -11.34 -15.29
C ASP A 70 1.80 -10.77 -14.00
N LEU A 71 2.86 -11.42 -13.50
CA LEU A 71 3.56 -11.04 -12.27
C LEU A 71 4.46 -9.80 -12.41
N GLU A 72 4.49 -9.16 -13.58
CA GLU A 72 5.25 -7.92 -13.81
C GLU A 72 4.68 -6.75 -12.96
N GLN A 73 3.36 -6.64 -12.86
CA GLN A 73 2.69 -5.70 -11.97
C GLN A 73 2.56 -6.30 -10.56
N ARG A 74 3.65 -6.29 -9.80
CA ARG A 74 3.66 -6.72 -8.39
C ARG A 74 2.89 -5.76 -7.48
N TYR A 75 2.96 -4.46 -7.82
CA TYR A 75 2.39 -3.35 -7.06
C TYR A 75 1.44 -2.51 -7.94
N ILE A 76 0.36 -1.94 -7.36
CA ILE A 76 -0.44 -0.92 -8.06
C ILE A 76 0.23 0.46 -7.90
N LEU A 77 0.63 0.79 -6.68
CA LEU A 77 1.24 2.08 -6.34
C LEU A 77 2.41 1.88 -5.36
N ALA A 78 3.54 2.53 -5.63
CA ALA A 78 4.71 2.54 -4.75
C ALA A 78 5.45 3.88 -4.80
N ASN A 79 6.24 4.21 -3.79
CA ASN A 79 7.06 5.42 -3.85
C ASN A 79 8.30 5.23 -4.71
N HIS A 80 8.78 6.35 -5.26
CA HIS A 80 10.11 6.44 -5.80
C HIS A 80 11.17 6.22 -4.71
N THR A 81 12.20 5.43 -5.02
CA THR A 81 13.42 5.31 -4.22
C THR A 81 14.61 5.89 -4.97
N THR A 82 15.48 6.60 -4.24
CA THR A 82 16.71 7.13 -4.83
C THR A 82 17.82 6.08 -4.70
N PRO A 83 18.49 5.68 -5.79
CA PRO A 83 19.59 4.73 -5.73
C PRO A 83 20.67 5.13 -4.71
N GLY A 84 21.09 4.16 -3.89
CA GLY A 84 22.09 4.37 -2.84
C GLY A 84 21.62 5.17 -1.61
N LYS A 85 20.36 5.60 -1.54
CA LYS A 85 19.78 6.28 -0.38
C LYS A 85 18.95 5.32 0.47
N GLY A 86 19.53 4.91 1.59
CA GLY A 86 18.89 4.09 2.61
C GLY A 86 18.17 4.88 3.71
N GLY A 87 17.96 4.24 4.86
CA GLY A 87 17.27 4.85 6.00
C GLY A 87 15.83 5.24 5.65
N TYR A 88 15.49 6.51 5.89
CA TYR A 88 14.16 7.08 5.60
C TYR A 88 14.26 8.30 4.65
N SER A 89 15.12 8.20 3.63
CA SER A 89 15.60 9.36 2.87
C SER A 89 15.23 9.38 1.38
N SER A 90 14.40 8.44 0.93
CA SER A 90 14.00 8.32 -0.48
C SER A 90 12.72 9.08 -0.82
N CYS A 91 11.71 9.03 0.06
CA CYS A 91 10.42 9.69 -0.17
C CYS A 91 9.90 10.33 1.12
N GLU A 92 9.33 11.53 1.06
CA GLU A 92 8.78 12.19 2.25
C GLU A 92 7.54 13.03 2.00
N ASN A 93 6.72 13.20 3.06
CA ASN A 93 5.58 14.12 3.11
C ASN A 93 4.52 13.80 2.03
N VAL A 94 3.97 12.60 2.09
CA VAL A 94 2.96 12.14 1.12
C VAL A 94 1.62 11.93 1.81
N LEU A 95 0.56 12.39 1.16
CA LEU A 95 -0.82 12.10 1.52
C LEU A 95 -1.47 11.28 0.41
N ILE A 96 -2.11 10.18 0.76
CA ILE A 96 -3.01 9.40 -0.08
C ILE A 96 -4.37 9.41 0.61
N ASP A 97 -5.35 10.05 0.00
CA ASP A 97 -6.66 10.32 0.61
C ASP A 97 -7.80 9.88 -0.30
N GLY A 98 -8.64 8.96 0.18
CA GLY A 98 -9.90 8.59 -0.50
C GLY A 98 -9.80 7.50 -1.57
N ALA A 99 -8.62 6.93 -1.81
CA ALA A 99 -8.41 5.98 -2.90
C ALA A 99 -9.14 4.65 -2.67
N CYS A 100 -9.74 4.08 -3.72
CA CYS A 100 -10.07 2.66 -3.75
C CYS A 100 -9.00 1.89 -4.53
N PHE A 101 -8.23 1.03 -3.86
CA PHE A 101 -7.32 0.09 -4.47
C PHE A 101 -8.03 -1.25 -4.70
N ASP A 102 -8.13 -1.65 -5.97
CA ASP A 102 -8.78 -2.90 -6.39
C ASP A 102 -7.77 -3.82 -7.07
N GLY A 103 -7.40 -4.89 -6.37
CA GLY A 103 -6.49 -5.91 -6.88
C GLY A 103 -7.05 -6.76 -8.03
N ASN A 104 -8.33 -6.54 -8.38
CA ASN A 104 -9.09 -7.25 -9.41
C ASN A 104 -9.32 -8.73 -9.07
N ALA A 105 -10.53 -9.07 -8.62
CA ALA A 105 -10.90 -10.42 -8.20
C ALA A 105 -10.79 -11.49 -9.31
N GLN A 106 -10.64 -11.09 -10.58
CA GLN A 106 -10.42 -12.02 -11.70
C GLN A 106 -8.95 -12.37 -11.92
N ILE A 107 -8.02 -11.79 -11.15
CA ILE A 107 -6.58 -11.98 -11.29
C ILE A 107 -6.06 -12.72 -10.05
N GLU A 108 -5.92 -14.04 -10.18
CA GLU A 108 -5.46 -14.95 -9.11
C GLU A 108 -3.93 -15.00 -8.98
N LEU A 109 -3.24 -13.91 -9.35
CA LEU A 109 -1.80 -13.77 -9.18
C LEU A 109 -1.48 -12.89 -7.98
N CYS A 110 -0.42 -13.22 -7.26
CA CYS A 110 -0.02 -12.45 -6.10
C CYS A 110 0.18 -10.96 -6.44
N THR A 111 -0.25 -10.07 -5.54
CA THR A 111 -0.04 -8.63 -5.66
C THR A 111 -0.06 -7.95 -4.30
N THR A 112 0.81 -6.96 -4.14
CA THR A 112 0.69 -5.97 -3.08
C THR A 112 0.00 -4.73 -3.66
N LEU A 113 -0.99 -4.11 -3.00
CA LEU A 113 -1.68 -2.98 -3.62
C LEU A 113 -0.89 -1.67 -3.48
N LEU A 114 -0.43 -1.36 -2.27
CA LEU A 114 0.34 -0.17 -1.96
C LEU A 114 1.64 -0.53 -1.22
N ASN A 115 2.76 0.05 -1.64
CA ASN A 115 4.03 -0.10 -0.95
C ASN A 115 4.69 1.24 -0.60
N THR A 116 5.38 1.28 0.54
CA THR A 116 6.33 2.35 0.89
C THR A 116 7.69 1.76 1.23
N CYS A 117 8.79 2.33 0.76
CA CYS A 117 10.17 1.93 1.06
C CYS A 117 11.08 3.15 1.25
N HIS A 118 11.89 3.16 2.31
CA HIS A 118 12.76 4.30 2.67
C HIS A 118 12.01 5.63 2.76
N ALA A 119 10.77 5.60 3.22
CA ALA A 119 9.89 6.75 3.23
C ALA A 119 9.73 7.35 4.63
N LYS A 120 9.31 8.62 4.72
CA LYS A 120 8.90 9.23 5.99
C LYS A 120 7.75 10.20 5.86
N ASN A 121 6.96 10.35 6.94
CA ASN A 121 5.81 11.25 6.97
C ASN A 121 4.80 10.89 5.87
N ILE A 122 4.29 9.67 5.92
CA ILE A 122 3.32 9.16 4.95
C ILE A 122 1.97 9.02 5.65
N THR A 123 0.92 9.60 5.05
CA THR A 123 -0.45 9.45 5.54
C THR A 123 -1.29 8.76 4.47
N ILE A 124 -1.90 7.63 4.83
CA ILE A 124 -2.84 6.87 4.00
C ILE A 124 -4.16 6.91 4.76
N ARG A 125 -5.16 7.60 4.20
CA ARG A 125 -6.44 7.77 4.90
C ARG A 125 -7.66 7.66 4.02
N ASN A 126 -8.80 7.31 4.64
CA ASN A 126 -10.09 7.18 3.96
C ASN A 126 -10.06 6.24 2.74
N CYS A 127 -9.11 5.29 2.71
CA CYS A 127 -8.91 4.41 1.56
C CYS A 127 -9.68 3.10 1.72
N LEU A 128 -10.12 2.53 0.61
CA LEU A 128 -10.65 1.17 0.52
C LEU A 128 -9.62 0.28 -0.20
N PHE A 129 -9.28 -0.85 0.41
CA PHE A 129 -8.46 -1.88 -0.21
C PHE A 129 -9.30 -3.14 -0.35
N ARG A 130 -9.39 -3.68 -1.56
CA ARG A 130 -10.17 -4.89 -1.84
C ARG A 130 -9.53 -5.74 -2.92
N ASN A 131 -9.95 -7.01 -2.97
CA ASN A 131 -9.56 -7.97 -4.01
C ASN A 131 -8.05 -8.15 -4.17
N GLY A 132 -7.25 -7.83 -3.14
CA GLY A 132 -5.83 -8.18 -3.13
C GLY A 132 -5.65 -9.70 -3.01
N CYS A 133 -4.68 -10.22 -3.76
CA CYS A 133 -4.44 -11.65 -3.93
C CYS A 133 -3.10 -12.05 -3.29
N LEU A 134 -3.15 -13.04 -2.37
CA LEU A 134 -2.06 -13.75 -1.69
C LEU A 134 -1.05 -12.94 -0.86
N TRP A 135 -0.53 -11.81 -1.36
CA TRP A 135 0.36 -10.90 -0.63
C TRP A 135 -0.44 -9.83 0.14
N HIS A 136 0.02 -8.58 0.15
CA HIS A 136 -0.37 -7.58 1.14
C HIS A 136 -1.29 -6.51 0.56
N TYR A 137 -2.16 -5.90 1.37
CA TYR A 137 -2.90 -4.73 0.87
C TYR A 137 -1.99 -3.50 0.95
N ILE A 138 -1.29 -3.36 2.08
CA ILE A 138 -0.20 -2.39 2.26
C ILE A 138 1.05 -3.12 2.74
N GLU A 139 2.18 -2.81 2.13
CA GLU A 139 3.50 -3.24 2.58
C GLU A 139 4.32 -2.00 2.97
N ILE A 140 4.56 -1.85 4.27
CA ILE A 140 5.32 -0.73 4.84
C ILE A 140 6.75 -1.21 5.08
N ASN A 141 7.63 -0.96 4.12
CA ASN A 141 9.05 -1.28 4.19
C ASN A 141 9.86 -0.09 4.69
N SER A 142 10.79 -0.29 5.63
CA SER A 142 11.85 0.67 5.96
C SER A 142 11.36 2.13 6.08
N SER A 143 10.23 2.36 6.74
CA SER A 143 9.55 3.67 6.73
C SER A 143 9.34 4.22 8.13
N LYS A 144 9.32 5.55 8.24
CA LYS A 144 9.20 6.26 9.52
C LYS A 144 8.03 7.23 9.55
N ASN A 145 7.28 7.28 10.65
CA ASN A 145 6.15 8.21 10.80
C ASN A 145 5.12 7.97 9.68
N VAL A 146 4.53 6.77 9.70
CA VAL A 146 3.49 6.35 8.77
C VAL A 146 2.18 6.23 9.53
N LEU A 147 1.15 6.91 9.02
CA LEU A 147 -0.21 6.87 9.53
C LEU A 147 -1.11 6.15 8.53
N VAL A 148 -1.80 5.10 8.97
CA VAL A 148 -2.92 4.46 8.27
C VAL A 148 -4.18 4.73 9.08
N ASP A 149 -5.07 5.58 8.55
CA ASP A 149 -6.23 6.10 9.30
C ASP A 149 -7.54 5.94 8.53
N ALA A 150 -8.61 5.53 9.20
CA ALA A 150 -9.95 5.46 8.61
C ALA A 150 -10.02 4.65 7.30
N CYS A 151 -9.19 3.62 7.16
CA CYS A 151 -9.15 2.77 5.96
C CYS A 151 -9.97 1.49 6.17
N THR A 152 -10.47 0.92 5.07
CA THR A 152 -11.19 -0.36 5.06
C THR A 152 -10.42 -1.39 4.24
N PHE A 153 -10.24 -2.59 4.81
CA PHE A 153 -9.55 -3.73 4.19
C PHE A 153 -10.56 -4.86 3.99
N ASP A 154 -11.15 -4.94 2.80
CA ASP A 154 -12.20 -5.89 2.43
C ASP A 154 -11.63 -7.12 1.74
N SER A 155 -11.66 -8.25 2.45
CA SER A 155 -11.16 -9.54 1.97
C SER A 155 -12.26 -10.51 1.50
N SER A 156 -13.50 -10.04 1.36
CA SER A 156 -14.70 -10.87 1.12
C SER A 156 -14.68 -11.78 -0.13
N TYR A 157 -13.73 -11.59 -1.04
CA TYR A 157 -13.66 -12.29 -2.34
C TYR A 157 -12.58 -13.37 -2.47
N SER A 158 -12.00 -13.87 -1.38
CA SER A 158 -10.96 -14.90 -1.53
C SER A 158 -11.39 -16.31 -1.15
N THR A 159 -10.95 -17.23 -2.00
CA THR A 159 -11.09 -18.69 -1.87
C THR A 159 -9.90 -19.38 -1.20
N ASP A 160 -8.87 -18.63 -0.77
CA ASP A 160 -7.62 -19.20 -0.24
C ASP A 160 -7.56 -19.22 1.28
N SER A 161 -6.99 -20.29 1.83
CA SER A 161 -7.04 -20.57 3.27
C SER A 161 -5.96 -19.89 4.13
N GLU A 162 -4.87 -19.36 3.55
CA GLU A 162 -3.81 -18.68 4.32
C GLU A 162 -3.12 -17.58 3.45
N LYS A 163 -3.64 -16.34 3.50
CA LYS A 163 -2.99 -15.18 2.85
C LYS A 163 -2.03 -14.45 3.80
N GLY A 164 -1.13 -13.66 3.21
CA GLY A 164 -0.28 -12.73 3.95
C GLY A 164 -1.04 -11.60 4.66
N GLU A 165 -0.28 -10.81 5.41
CA GLU A 165 -0.73 -9.65 6.17
C GLU A 165 -1.54 -8.69 5.29
N GLN A 166 -2.70 -8.20 5.75
CA GLN A 166 -3.37 -7.08 5.05
C GLN A 166 -2.50 -5.81 5.12
N VAL A 167 -1.90 -5.54 6.28
CA VAL A 167 -0.87 -4.51 6.46
C VAL A 167 0.38 -5.17 7.02
N GLN A 168 1.40 -5.28 6.18
CA GLN A 168 2.70 -5.79 6.58
C GLN A 168 3.64 -4.64 6.97
N LEU A 169 4.38 -4.82 8.06
CA LEU A 169 5.59 -4.04 8.32
C LEU A 169 6.80 -4.90 7.97
N ASP A 170 7.75 -4.35 7.21
CA ASP A 170 8.95 -5.08 6.82
C ASP A 170 10.18 -4.15 6.70
N LEU A 171 11.34 -4.69 6.35
CA LEU A 171 12.62 -4.00 6.24
C LEU A 171 13.16 -3.97 4.81
N ALA A 172 14.04 -3.01 4.51
CA ALA A 172 14.71 -2.94 3.22
C ALA A 172 15.80 -4.03 3.09
N ARG A 173 15.39 -5.26 2.72
CA ARG A 173 16.30 -6.40 2.51
C ARG A 173 16.06 -7.05 1.15
N THR A 174 17.16 -7.36 0.44
CA THR A 174 17.11 -8.15 -0.80
C THR A 174 16.41 -9.49 -0.57
N GLY A 175 15.37 -9.76 -1.36
CA GLY A 175 14.61 -11.01 -1.32
C GLY A 175 13.41 -11.01 -0.38
N SER A 176 13.34 -10.10 0.60
CA SER A 176 12.12 -9.81 1.37
C SER A 176 11.25 -8.81 0.60
N TYR A 177 11.88 -7.79 0.03
CA TYR A 177 11.27 -6.81 -0.86
C TYR A 177 11.32 -7.28 -2.32
N GLY A 178 10.17 -7.33 -3.00
CA GLY A 178 10.10 -7.64 -4.43
C GLY A 178 10.60 -6.47 -5.30
N PRO A 179 11.22 -6.71 -6.46
CA PRO A 179 11.62 -5.62 -7.36
C PRO A 179 10.37 -4.85 -7.81
N ILE A 180 10.40 -3.52 -7.66
CA ILE A 180 9.39 -2.65 -8.25
C ILE A 180 9.80 -2.38 -9.70
N MET A 181 8.91 -2.63 -10.65
CA MET A 181 9.09 -2.24 -12.04
C MET A 181 8.21 -1.02 -12.33
N ASP A 182 8.81 0.06 -12.85
CA ASP A 182 8.06 1.23 -13.30
C ASP A 182 7.29 0.94 -14.61
N ASN A 183 6.52 1.92 -15.11
CA ASN A 183 5.74 1.78 -16.34
C ASN A 183 6.58 1.60 -17.62
N SER A 184 7.90 1.81 -17.56
CA SER A 184 8.83 1.52 -18.66
C SER A 184 9.41 0.10 -18.60
N GLY A 185 9.07 -0.67 -17.56
CA GLY A 185 9.66 -1.98 -17.29
C GLY A 185 11.07 -1.89 -16.72
N LYS A 186 11.44 -0.75 -16.11
CA LYS A 186 12.73 -0.57 -15.43
C LYS A 186 12.56 -0.80 -13.93
N GLU A 187 13.51 -1.49 -13.33
CA GLU A 187 13.54 -1.68 -11.88
C GLU A 187 13.80 -0.35 -11.16
N VAL A 188 12.98 -0.07 -10.16
CA VAL A 188 13.14 1.03 -9.21
C VAL A 188 14.04 0.53 -8.08
N GLU A 189 15.32 0.84 -8.17
CA GLU A 189 16.34 0.40 -7.21
C GLU A 189 16.11 0.97 -5.81
N PHE A 190 16.23 0.12 -4.79
CA PHE A 190 16.24 0.52 -3.38
C PHE A 190 17.59 0.16 -2.73
N MET A 191 17.86 0.71 -1.54
CA MET A 191 19.08 0.43 -0.78
C MET A 191 18.83 -0.69 0.24
N PRO A 192 19.35 -1.92 0.06
CA PRO A 192 19.07 -3.03 0.98
C PRO A 192 19.92 -2.93 2.26
N ASP A 193 19.69 -1.89 3.07
CA ASP A 193 20.44 -1.59 4.29
C ASP A 193 19.84 -2.17 5.57
N GLU A 194 18.79 -2.99 5.45
CA GLU A 194 18.04 -3.60 6.55
C GLU A 194 17.37 -2.60 7.50
N THR A 195 17.17 -1.35 7.05
CA THR A 195 16.44 -0.36 7.85
C THR A 195 15.03 -0.86 8.16
N VAL A 196 14.70 -0.84 9.45
CA VAL A 196 13.40 -1.25 10.01
C VAL A 196 12.37 -0.12 9.98
N CYS A 197 11.09 -0.45 10.13
CA CYS A 197 10.05 0.54 10.35
C CYS A 197 10.08 1.15 11.76
N ARG A 198 9.69 2.43 11.85
CA ARG A 198 9.63 3.16 13.12
C ARG A 198 8.48 4.18 13.18
N ASP A 199 7.86 4.34 14.35
CA ASP A 199 6.79 5.33 14.57
C ASP A 199 5.62 5.10 13.58
N ILE A 200 4.97 3.93 13.70
CA ILE A 200 3.86 3.52 12.83
C ILE A 200 2.56 3.59 13.62
N GLU A 201 1.53 4.22 13.07
CA GLU A 201 0.21 4.31 13.69
C GLU A 201 -0.86 3.79 12.73
N ILE A 202 -1.62 2.77 13.15
CA ILE A 202 -2.74 2.19 12.40
C ILE A 202 -3.99 2.35 13.27
N LYS A 203 -4.92 3.20 12.84
CA LYS A 203 -6.09 3.53 13.65
C LYS A 203 -7.37 3.77 12.86
N ASN A 204 -8.50 3.68 13.56
CA ASN A 204 -9.84 3.91 13.00
C ASN A 204 -10.13 3.05 11.75
N CYS A 205 -9.38 1.97 11.53
CA CYS A 205 -9.50 1.14 10.35
C CYS A 205 -10.45 -0.03 10.59
N ARG A 206 -11.02 -0.55 9.51
CA ARG A 206 -11.88 -1.73 9.53
C ARG A 206 -11.27 -2.85 8.71
N PHE A 207 -11.01 -3.97 9.35
CA PHE A 207 -10.40 -5.16 8.75
C PHE A 207 -11.41 -6.29 8.68
N TYR A 208 -11.66 -6.81 7.48
CA TYR A 208 -12.41 -8.04 7.29
C TYR A 208 -11.42 -9.20 7.11
N GLY A 209 -11.54 -10.23 7.93
CA GLY A 209 -10.49 -11.23 8.12
C GLY A 209 -10.51 -12.44 7.22
N TYR A 210 -11.60 -12.69 6.47
CA TYR A 210 -11.91 -13.89 5.66
C TYR A 210 -10.70 -14.61 5.00
N GLY A 211 -9.89 -15.34 5.78
CA GLY A 211 -8.70 -16.11 5.34
C GLY A 211 -7.33 -15.41 5.38
N HIS A 212 -7.23 -14.13 5.79
CA HIS A 212 -5.92 -13.44 5.97
C HIS A 212 -5.26 -13.80 7.30
N ALA A 213 -3.92 -13.91 7.30
CA ALA A 213 -3.16 -14.29 8.49
C ALA A 213 -1.80 -13.56 8.56
N PRO A 214 -1.65 -12.55 9.43
CA PRO A 214 -2.66 -11.81 10.20
C PRO A 214 -3.33 -10.66 9.41
N ALA A 215 -4.15 -9.82 10.05
CA ALA A 215 -4.58 -8.55 9.46
C ALA A 215 -3.40 -7.56 9.44
N ILE A 216 -2.75 -7.37 10.58
CA ILE A 216 -1.60 -6.49 10.75
C ILE A 216 -0.45 -7.31 11.34
N GLY A 217 0.73 -7.21 10.77
CA GLY A 217 1.85 -7.97 11.29
C GLY A 217 3.15 -7.85 10.50
N ASN A 218 4.03 -8.81 10.76
CA ASN A 218 5.22 -9.05 9.96
C ASN A 218 5.63 -10.52 10.05
N HIS A 219 6.45 -11.00 9.12
CA HIS A 219 7.04 -12.34 9.18
C HIS A 219 8.57 -12.35 9.06
N ALA A 220 9.21 -11.19 8.86
CA ALA A 220 10.65 -11.04 8.90
C ALA A 220 11.15 -10.79 10.33
N ASN A 221 12.29 -11.38 10.72
CA ASN A 221 12.91 -11.11 12.00
C ASN A 221 13.54 -9.70 12.04
N ALA A 222 12.70 -8.68 12.25
CA ALA A 222 13.05 -7.27 12.20
C ALA A 222 12.49 -6.53 13.43
N PRO A 223 13.34 -5.87 14.24
CA PRO A 223 12.88 -5.12 15.41
C PRO A 223 12.29 -3.78 14.97
N HIS A 224 11.06 -3.77 14.48
CA HIS A 224 10.33 -2.52 14.26
C HIS A 224 10.04 -1.83 15.61
N HIS A 225 9.99 -0.50 15.62
CA HIS A 225 9.95 0.28 16.87
C HIS A 225 8.78 1.25 16.90
N HIS A 226 8.12 1.37 18.06
CA HIS A 226 7.01 2.30 18.29
C HIS A 226 5.86 2.12 17.30
N VAL A 227 5.18 0.98 17.38
CA VAL A 227 3.99 0.69 16.56
C VAL A 227 2.76 0.79 17.42
N LYS A 228 1.79 1.60 17.01
CA LYS A 228 0.50 1.78 17.68
C LYS A 228 -0.62 1.28 16.80
N ILE A 229 -1.43 0.39 17.33
CA ILE A 229 -2.59 -0.20 16.64
C ILE A 229 -3.80 -0.01 17.52
N HIS A 230 -4.68 0.93 17.20
CA HIS A 230 -5.77 1.26 18.11
C HIS A 230 -7.03 1.77 17.43
N HIS A 231 -8.18 1.60 18.10
CA HIS A 231 -9.47 2.05 17.58
C HIS A 231 -9.83 1.41 16.23
N ASN A 232 -9.31 0.20 15.96
CA ASN A 232 -9.65 -0.55 14.77
C ASN A 232 -10.76 -1.55 15.07
N THR A 233 -11.55 -1.88 14.05
CA THR A 233 -12.55 -2.96 14.11
C THR A 233 -12.08 -4.12 13.25
N PHE A 234 -11.90 -5.29 13.86
CA PHE A 234 -11.56 -6.54 13.19
C PHE A 234 -12.80 -7.44 13.14
N ILE A 235 -13.19 -7.89 11.95
CA ILE A 235 -14.45 -8.62 11.72
C ILE A 235 -14.17 -9.91 10.96
N GLY A 236 -14.73 -11.02 11.44
CA GLY A 236 -14.57 -12.33 10.82
C GLY A 236 -13.33 -13.08 11.30
N SER A 237 -13.16 -14.30 10.77
CA SER A 237 -12.03 -15.16 11.14
C SER A 237 -10.77 -14.76 10.41
N PHE A 238 -9.75 -14.37 11.17
CA PHE A 238 -8.37 -14.32 10.72
C PHE A 238 -7.75 -15.72 10.85
N GLY A 239 -6.75 -16.04 10.04
CA GLY A 239 -6.08 -17.35 10.06
C GLY A 239 -5.26 -17.58 11.33
N ARG A 240 -4.33 -18.53 11.30
CA ARG A 240 -3.61 -19.02 12.51
C ARG A 240 -2.87 -17.93 13.30
N ARG A 241 -2.53 -16.82 12.64
CA ARG A 241 -1.83 -15.67 13.21
C ARG A 241 -2.77 -14.61 13.79
N GLY A 242 -4.09 -14.82 13.76
CA GLY A 242 -5.06 -13.90 14.35
C GLY A 242 -5.11 -12.53 13.64
N ALA A 243 -5.73 -11.55 14.29
CA ALA A 243 -5.89 -10.20 13.73
C ALA A 243 -4.58 -9.39 13.74
N ILE A 244 -3.79 -9.49 14.81
CA ILE A 244 -2.53 -8.79 14.99
C ILE A 244 -1.49 -9.79 15.45
N ASP A 245 -0.38 -9.92 14.71
CA ASP A 245 0.72 -10.81 15.08
C ASP A 245 2.07 -10.34 14.52
N PHE A 246 3.05 -10.28 15.40
CA PHE A 246 4.41 -9.84 15.11
C PHE A 246 5.40 -10.83 15.69
N VAL A 247 6.51 -11.05 15.00
CA VAL A 247 7.54 -11.98 15.48
C VAL A 247 8.25 -11.45 16.73
N ASP A 248 8.73 -12.37 17.59
CA ASP A 248 9.17 -12.16 18.98
C ASP A 248 10.26 -11.09 19.24
N MET A 249 10.91 -10.51 18.21
CA MET A 249 11.97 -9.51 18.38
C MET A 249 11.49 -8.04 18.35
N MET A 250 10.18 -7.78 18.34
CA MET A 250 9.68 -6.40 18.39
C MET A 250 9.71 -5.82 19.80
N THR A 251 10.10 -4.54 19.88
CA THR A 251 9.97 -3.73 21.09
C THR A 251 8.91 -2.66 20.86
N ASP A 252 8.08 -2.40 21.86
CA ASP A 252 7.13 -1.28 21.87
C ASP A 252 6.03 -1.35 20.80
N ILE A 253 5.37 -2.52 20.71
CA ILE A 253 4.09 -2.68 19.99
C ILE A 253 2.94 -2.48 20.98
N GLU A 254 2.16 -1.44 20.76
CA GLU A 254 1.01 -1.07 21.58
C GLU A 254 -0.27 -1.32 20.79
N ALA A 255 -1.01 -2.37 21.16
CA ALA A 255 -2.34 -2.65 20.61
C ALA A 255 -3.42 -2.45 21.69
N PHE A 256 -4.27 -1.45 21.53
CA PHE A 256 -5.25 -1.04 22.56
C PHE A 256 -6.52 -0.47 21.91
N ASP A 257 -7.64 -0.46 22.65
CA ASP A 257 -8.93 0.08 22.17
C ASP A 257 -9.39 -0.48 20.80
N ASN A 258 -9.02 -1.72 20.47
CA ASN A 258 -9.49 -2.40 19.26
C ASN A 258 -10.73 -3.23 19.56
N GLU A 259 -11.66 -3.24 18.61
CA GLU A 259 -12.88 -4.05 18.64
C GLU A 259 -12.70 -5.32 17.80
N TYR A 260 -13.14 -6.46 18.33
CA TYR A 260 -13.10 -7.75 17.64
C TYR A 260 -14.51 -8.31 17.59
N GLY A 261 -15.03 -8.49 16.37
CA GLY A 261 -16.35 -9.04 16.09
C GLY A 261 -16.26 -10.31 15.25
N ASP A 262 -17.30 -11.13 15.38
CA ASP A 262 -17.51 -12.33 14.54
C ASP A 262 -17.93 -11.97 13.11
#